data_AF-A0AAD6HXD2-F1
#
_entry.id   AF-A0AAD6HXD2-F1
#
_cell.length_a   1.000
_cell.length_b   1.000
_cell.length_c   1.000
_cell.angle_alpha   90.00
_cell.angle_beta   90.00
_cell.angle_gamma   90.00
#
_symmetry.space_group_name_H-M   'P 1'
#
loop_
_entity.id
_entity.type
_entity.pdbx_description
1 polymer ?
#
loop_
_entity_poly.entity_id
_entity_poly.type
_entity_poly.pdbx_seq_one_letter_code
_entity_poly.pdbx_strand_id
1 'polypeptide(L)'
;MSPLRGSISASGDLSPLAYISGAIQGKSTTRVLRPDKKQDVYADEACAEAGLEAVSLMAKEGLAIANETAIPTAAATFGHLKALTSFFGKFRPHPEQIESSRNISAFFGGSQLSVPKDGKDGSLRQDRYCIRTAAQYISRVLEDLLLAHQQITIECNSAIDNPLIDDDSYITFKRRPDTSAMEKCRQGIQSIGRMIYTQCREIMNPTTSWGLPPNLVVEEPSKFAIFKATDIHIAALTAELGFLAGPVNHLYGAEMGNQSLNFLALISTRYTSTAARVLTELVAAHILALCQAFDLRAMQLLFLDSIAAQFQILVRTLETDINIQSKEKPPSEVLWVSLQKSLDQTVTMDSEERFMQIANSMRLPNLDHVNSATGPRTWVEMDNLIWKAVRFNI
;
A
#
# COMPACT_ATOMS: atom_id res chain seq x y z
N MET A 1 -34.67 -13.10 0.38
CA MET A 1 -33.43 -13.91 0.33
C MET A 1 -33.31 -14.47 -1.06
N SER A 2 -32.10 -14.46 -1.64
CA SER A 2 -31.85 -14.91 -3.01
C SER A 2 -30.65 -15.85 -3.05
N PRO A 3 -30.63 -16.87 -3.92
CA PRO A 3 -29.46 -17.72 -4.09
C PRO A 3 -28.26 -16.92 -4.64
N LEU A 4 -27.06 -17.26 -4.18
CA LEU A 4 -25.80 -16.63 -4.59
C LEU A 4 -25.33 -17.06 -6.00
N ARG A 5 -25.82 -18.20 -6.49
CA ARG A 5 -25.46 -18.82 -7.79
C ARG A 5 -26.73 -19.16 -8.56
N GLY A 6 -26.61 -19.28 -9.88
CA GLY A 6 -27.72 -19.64 -10.78
C GLY A 6 -27.96 -18.66 -11.91
N SER A 7 -27.15 -17.60 -12.04
CA SER A 7 -27.20 -16.67 -13.17
C SER A 7 -25.98 -16.79 -14.07
N ILE A 8 -26.22 -16.71 -15.39
CA ILE A 8 -25.20 -16.50 -16.43
C ILE A 8 -25.28 -15.09 -17.04
N SER A 9 -26.19 -14.25 -16.53
CA SER A 9 -26.38 -12.85 -16.91
C SER A 9 -26.61 -12.61 -18.41
N ALA A 10 -27.27 -13.53 -19.14
CA ALA A 10 -27.55 -13.38 -20.57
C ALA A 10 -28.80 -12.51 -20.84
N SER A 11 -29.95 -12.94 -20.32
CA SER A 11 -31.24 -12.23 -20.39
C SER A 11 -31.57 -11.56 -19.05
N GLY A 12 -30.56 -10.94 -18.43
CA GLY A 12 -30.62 -10.49 -17.04
C GLY A 12 -30.30 -11.59 -16.03
N ASP A 13 -30.34 -11.25 -14.74
CA ASP A 13 -30.08 -12.19 -13.65
C ASP A 13 -31.36 -12.91 -13.21
N LEU A 14 -31.94 -13.70 -14.14
CA LEU A 14 -33.27 -14.30 -14.00
C LEU A 14 -33.48 -15.07 -12.68
N SER A 15 -32.53 -15.93 -12.30
CA SER A 15 -32.62 -16.74 -11.08
C SER A 15 -32.75 -15.86 -9.83
N PRO A 16 -31.82 -14.94 -9.51
CA PRO A 16 -31.97 -14.08 -8.32
C PRO A 16 -33.13 -13.07 -8.44
N LEU A 17 -33.43 -12.54 -9.63
CA LEU A 17 -34.58 -11.64 -9.83
C LEU A 17 -35.92 -12.32 -9.56
N ALA A 18 -36.06 -13.63 -9.83
CA ALA A 18 -37.26 -14.39 -9.50
C ALA A 18 -37.55 -14.44 -7.99
N TYR A 19 -36.52 -14.41 -7.13
CA TYR A 19 -36.70 -14.36 -5.67
C TYR A 19 -37.10 -12.96 -5.19
N ILE A 20 -36.61 -11.90 -5.84
CA ILE A 20 -37.07 -10.53 -5.56
C ILE A 20 -38.54 -10.39 -5.97
N SER A 21 -38.91 -10.90 -7.14
CA SER A 21 -40.30 -10.93 -7.62
C SER A 21 -41.21 -11.74 -6.69
N GLY A 22 -40.77 -12.93 -6.25
CA GLY A 22 -41.49 -13.75 -5.28
C GLY A 22 -41.66 -13.07 -3.91
N ALA A 23 -40.68 -12.27 -3.48
CA ALA A 23 -40.76 -11.52 -2.23
C ALA A 23 -41.77 -10.36 -2.32
N ILE A 24 -41.74 -9.58 -3.40
CA ILE A 24 -42.66 -8.45 -3.59
C ILE A 24 -44.10 -8.93 -3.83
N GLN A 25 -44.29 -10.13 -4.41
CA GLN A 25 -45.59 -10.77 -4.58
C GLN A 25 -46.12 -11.46 -3.30
N GLY A 26 -45.38 -11.45 -2.19
CA GLY A 26 -45.80 -12.12 -0.96
C GLY A 26 -45.93 -13.65 -1.11
N LYS A 27 -45.06 -14.31 -1.89
CA LYS A 27 -45.14 -15.77 -2.03
C LYS A 27 -44.75 -16.47 -0.72
N SER A 28 -45.60 -17.37 -0.24
CA SER A 28 -45.42 -18.17 0.98
C SER A 28 -44.22 -19.13 0.94
N THR A 29 -43.53 -19.26 -0.20
CA THR A 29 -42.30 -20.05 -0.35
C THR A 29 -41.03 -19.18 -0.37
N THR A 30 -41.18 -17.86 -0.40
CA THR A 30 -40.05 -16.92 -0.45
C THR A 30 -39.78 -16.35 0.93
N ARG A 31 -38.53 -16.39 1.37
CA ARG A 31 -38.12 -15.84 2.67
C ARG A 31 -37.48 -14.48 2.54
N VAL A 32 -37.71 -13.60 3.49
CA VAL A 32 -37.08 -12.27 3.59
C VAL A 32 -36.39 -12.12 4.94
N LEU A 33 -35.21 -11.49 4.91
CA LEU A 33 -34.43 -11.20 6.11
C LEU A 33 -34.88 -9.84 6.65
N ARG A 34 -35.21 -9.79 7.94
CA ARG A 34 -35.56 -8.55 8.64
C ARG A 34 -34.32 -7.98 9.34
N PRO A 35 -33.92 -6.72 9.09
CA PRO A 35 -32.75 -6.12 9.73
C PRO A 35 -32.88 -6.00 11.27
N ASP A 36 -34.10 -5.87 11.77
CA ASP A 36 -34.47 -5.63 13.17
C ASP A 36 -34.81 -6.91 13.94
N LYS A 37 -35.03 -8.05 13.26
CA LYS A 37 -35.37 -9.33 13.90
C LYS A 37 -34.37 -10.42 13.50
N LYS A 38 -33.88 -11.19 14.49
CA LYS A 38 -32.89 -12.27 14.32
C LYS A 38 -33.36 -13.47 13.47
N GLN A 39 -34.58 -13.45 12.93
CA GLN A 39 -35.18 -14.56 12.18
C GLN A 39 -35.85 -14.06 10.90
N ASP A 40 -35.61 -14.81 9.83
CA ASP A 40 -36.23 -14.66 8.53
C ASP A 40 -37.67 -15.17 8.55
N VAL A 41 -38.55 -14.49 7.81
CA VAL A 41 -39.98 -14.82 7.69
C VAL A 41 -40.36 -15.02 6.25
N TYR A 42 -41.54 -15.60 6.03
CA TYR A 42 -42.11 -15.70 4.69
C TYR A 42 -42.57 -14.33 4.19
N ALA A 43 -42.57 -14.17 2.87
CA ALA A 43 -42.82 -12.89 2.22
C ALA A 43 -44.26 -12.40 2.42
N ASP A 44 -45.25 -13.30 2.48
CA ASP A 44 -46.65 -12.99 2.83
C ASP A 44 -46.77 -12.39 4.23
N GLU A 45 -46.12 -13.01 5.21
CA GLU A 45 -46.08 -12.52 6.60
C GLU A 45 -45.40 -11.14 6.67
N ALA A 46 -44.28 -10.97 5.96
CA ALA A 46 -43.54 -9.72 5.95
C ALA A 46 -44.31 -8.57 5.27
N CYS A 47 -45.00 -8.84 4.15
CA CYS A 47 -45.83 -7.87 3.45
C CYS A 47 -47.04 -7.45 4.31
N ALA A 48 -47.68 -8.40 4.98
CA ALA A 48 -48.81 -8.13 5.87
C ALA A 48 -48.39 -7.32 7.11
N GLU A 49 -47.24 -7.64 7.71
CA GLU A 49 -46.71 -6.95 8.90
C GLU A 49 -46.26 -5.52 8.60
N ALA A 50 -45.69 -5.28 7.42
CA ALA A 50 -45.12 -3.97 7.08
C ALA A 50 -46.16 -2.93 6.65
N GLY A 51 -47.42 -3.31 6.37
CA GLY A 51 -48.46 -2.38 5.90
C GLY A 51 -48.08 -1.63 4.61
N LEU A 52 -47.14 -2.17 3.83
CA LEU A 52 -46.55 -1.51 2.67
C LEU A 52 -47.34 -1.80 1.40
N GLU A 53 -47.70 -0.74 0.66
CA GLU A 53 -47.71 -0.78 -0.80
C GLU A 53 -46.30 -0.45 -1.31
N ALA A 54 -45.81 -1.20 -2.30
CA ALA A 54 -44.39 -1.29 -2.66
C ALA A 54 -43.86 -0.08 -3.47
N VAL A 55 -42.51 -0.01 -3.59
CA VAL A 55 -41.62 0.91 -4.36
C VAL A 55 -41.06 2.09 -3.51
N SER A 56 -39.83 2.63 -3.62
CA SER A 56 -38.47 2.30 -4.12
C SER A 56 -37.51 3.32 -3.47
N LEU A 57 -36.25 2.96 -3.20
CA LEU A 57 -35.20 3.92 -2.81
C LEU A 57 -33.83 3.57 -3.42
N MET A 58 -33.03 4.62 -3.63
CA MET A 58 -31.67 4.62 -4.16
C MET A 58 -30.62 4.95 -3.08
N ALA A 59 -29.35 4.55 -3.28
CA ALA A 59 -28.16 5.26 -2.78
C ALA A 59 -26.83 4.74 -3.41
N LYS A 60 -25.81 5.61 -3.47
CA LYS A 60 -24.38 5.39 -3.76
C LYS A 60 -23.59 6.15 -2.67
N GLU A 61 -22.45 5.69 -2.16
CA GLU A 61 -21.10 6.14 -2.54
C GLU A 61 -20.01 5.42 -1.72
N GLY A 62 -18.80 5.35 -2.29
CA GLY A 62 -17.58 4.94 -1.58
C GLY A 62 -16.40 4.74 -2.52
N LEU A 63 -15.55 5.76 -2.71
CA LEU A 63 -14.23 5.60 -3.33
C LEU A 63 -13.29 6.77 -3.01
N ALA A 64 -12.35 6.56 -2.07
CA ALA A 64 -11.26 7.51 -1.76
C ALA A 64 -9.92 6.84 -1.34
N ILE A 65 -9.87 5.53 -1.12
CA ILE A 65 -8.80 4.91 -0.29
C ILE A 65 -7.51 4.58 -1.07
N ALA A 66 -7.53 4.50 -2.40
CA ALA A 66 -6.38 3.97 -3.17
C ALA A 66 -5.21 4.96 -3.37
N ASN A 67 -5.44 6.28 -3.23
CA ASN A 67 -4.41 7.29 -3.47
C ASN A 67 -3.47 7.50 -2.26
N GLU A 68 -3.79 6.96 -1.09
CA GLU A 68 -3.16 7.35 0.18
C GLU A 68 -1.93 6.50 0.56
N THR A 69 -1.70 5.33 -0.04
CA THR A 69 -0.69 4.36 0.48
C THR A 69 0.71 4.48 -0.13
N ALA A 70 0.85 5.02 -1.35
CA ALA A 70 2.16 5.11 -2.02
C ALA A 70 3.07 6.20 -1.41
N ILE A 71 2.47 7.23 -0.83
CA ILE A 71 3.15 8.38 -0.21
C ILE A 71 3.85 8.01 1.09
N PRO A 72 3.16 7.43 2.09
CA PRO A 72 3.78 7.14 3.37
C PRO A 72 4.96 6.16 3.24
N THR A 73 4.92 5.22 2.29
CA THR A 73 6.05 4.31 2.01
C THR A 73 7.30 5.09 1.59
N ALA A 74 7.14 6.00 0.63
CA ALA A 74 8.24 6.79 0.14
C ALA A 74 8.80 7.71 1.26
N ALA A 75 7.98 8.19 2.18
CA ALA A 75 8.47 8.94 3.34
C ALA A 75 9.24 8.04 4.33
N ALA A 76 8.74 6.82 4.60
CA ALA A 76 9.38 5.86 5.50
C ALA A 76 10.77 5.39 5.02
N THR A 77 11.00 5.33 3.69
CA THR A 77 12.28 4.93 3.07
C THR A 77 13.17 6.11 2.65
N PHE A 78 12.93 7.31 3.19
CA PHE A 78 13.65 8.54 2.81
C PHE A 78 13.66 8.80 1.29
N GLY A 79 12.54 8.56 0.63
CA GLY A 79 12.37 8.68 -0.81
C GLY A 79 12.58 10.11 -1.33
N HIS A 80 13.13 10.20 -2.54
CA HIS A 80 13.42 11.44 -3.25
C HIS A 80 12.37 11.73 -4.34
N LEU A 81 11.63 12.82 -4.12
CA LEU A 81 10.40 13.17 -4.83
C LEU A 81 10.55 13.64 -6.28
N LYS A 82 11.76 13.95 -6.76
CA LYS A 82 11.91 14.53 -8.12
C LYS A 82 11.25 13.69 -9.20
N ALA A 83 11.25 12.36 -9.05
CA ALA A 83 10.65 11.44 -10.01
C ALA A 83 9.11 11.39 -9.98
N LEU A 84 8.48 11.91 -8.93
CA LEU A 84 7.03 11.94 -8.72
C LEU A 84 6.41 13.31 -9.06
N THR A 85 7.23 14.27 -9.52
CA THR A 85 6.79 15.63 -9.84
C THR A 85 6.00 15.72 -11.15
N SER A 86 5.13 16.72 -11.23
CA SER A 86 4.34 17.06 -12.43
C SER A 86 5.19 17.36 -13.66
N PHE A 87 6.50 17.57 -13.50
CA PHE A 87 7.46 17.74 -14.59
C PHE A 87 7.43 16.57 -15.58
N PHE A 88 7.38 15.32 -15.10
CA PHE A 88 7.32 14.15 -16.00
C PHE A 88 5.98 14.04 -16.74
N GLY A 89 4.90 14.55 -16.13
CA GLY A 89 3.59 14.67 -16.77
C GLY A 89 3.60 15.57 -18.01
N LYS A 90 4.54 16.53 -18.12
CA LYS A 90 4.68 17.37 -19.32
C LYS A 90 5.16 16.61 -20.55
N PHE A 91 5.96 15.56 -20.37
CA PHE A 91 6.54 14.76 -21.47
C PHE A 91 5.77 13.46 -21.73
N ARG A 92 4.93 13.04 -20.78
CA ARG A 92 4.00 11.91 -20.92
C ARG A 92 2.63 12.32 -20.36
N PRO A 93 1.82 13.04 -21.15
CA PRO A 93 0.65 13.77 -20.66
C PRO A 93 -0.60 12.88 -20.55
N HIS A 94 -0.48 11.73 -19.89
CA HIS A 94 -1.63 10.94 -19.48
C HIS A 94 -2.37 11.70 -18.36
N PRO A 95 -3.66 12.05 -18.52
CA PRO A 95 -4.41 12.84 -17.53
C PRO A 95 -4.33 12.23 -16.12
N GLU A 96 -4.51 10.92 -16.03
CA GLU A 96 -4.52 10.13 -14.81
C GLU A 96 -3.13 10.07 -14.15
N GLN A 97 -2.07 10.12 -14.96
CA GLN A 97 -0.69 10.21 -14.45
C GLN A 97 -0.42 11.59 -13.87
N ILE A 98 -0.89 12.66 -14.52
CA ILE A 98 -0.76 14.03 -14.02
C ILE A 98 -1.53 14.15 -12.70
N GLU A 99 -2.75 13.61 -12.64
CA GLU A 99 -3.56 13.60 -11.43
C GLU A 99 -2.87 12.82 -10.30
N SER A 100 -2.44 11.59 -10.55
CA SER A 100 -1.75 10.76 -9.56
C SER A 100 -0.46 11.42 -9.06
N SER A 101 0.35 11.97 -9.96
CA SER A 101 1.57 12.73 -9.62
C SER A 101 1.27 13.96 -8.77
N ARG A 102 0.22 14.71 -9.10
CA ARG A 102 -0.22 15.88 -8.33
C ARG A 102 -0.67 15.47 -6.93
N ASN A 103 -1.49 14.43 -6.81
CA ASN A 103 -1.96 13.93 -5.52
C ASN A 103 -0.78 13.48 -4.65
N ILE A 104 0.11 12.65 -5.18
CA ILE A 104 1.33 12.20 -4.49
C ILE A 104 2.19 13.38 -4.05
N SER A 105 2.41 14.37 -4.94
CA SER A 105 3.20 15.56 -4.62
C SER A 105 2.55 16.42 -3.53
N ALA A 106 1.22 16.54 -3.52
CA ALA A 106 0.49 17.34 -2.53
C ALA A 106 0.62 16.74 -1.12
N PHE A 107 0.47 15.43 -0.98
CA PHE A 107 0.62 14.76 0.32
C PHE A 107 2.06 14.79 0.87
N PHE A 108 3.05 14.96 0.00
CA PHE A 108 4.45 15.09 0.40
C PHE A 108 4.89 16.51 0.76
N GLY A 109 4.09 17.52 0.41
CA GLY A 109 4.40 18.92 0.66
C GLY A 109 4.64 19.18 2.15
N GLY A 110 5.86 19.58 2.51
CA GLY A 110 6.24 19.89 3.89
C GLY A 110 6.74 18.71 4.72
N SER A 111 6.89 17.51 4.15
CA SER A 111 7.46 16.37 4.87
C SER A 111 8.92 16.61 5.28
N GLN A 112 9.22 16.42 6.56
CA GLN A 112 10.59 16.49 7.11
C GLN A 112 11.40 15.20 6.87
N LEU A 113 10.76 14.14 6.37
CA LEU A 113 11.38 12.84 6.10
C LEU A 113 11.85 12.70 4.64
N SER A 114 11.66 13.70 3.78
CA SER A 114 12.18 13.61 2.41
C SER A 114 13.62 14.09 2.34
N VAL A 115 14.54 13.19 1.98
CA VAL A 115 15.97 13.47 1.90
C VAL A 115 16.45 13.35 0.44
N PRO A 116 17.17 14.35 -0.09
CA PRO A 116 17.76 14.26 -1.43
C PRO A 116 18.83 13.16 -1.51
N LYS A 117 18.69 12.28 -2.51
CA LYS A 117 19.70 11.25 -2.83
C LYS A 117 20.58 11.76 -3.97
N ASP A 118 21.86 12.06 -3.68
CA ASP A 118 22.86 12.45 -4.70
C ASP A 118 23.83 11.31 -5.06
N GLY A 119 23.85 10.24 -4.24
CA GLY A 119 24.66 9.03 -4.37
C GLY A 119 26.15 9.29 -4.59
N LYS A 120 26.68 10.35 -3.97
CA LYS A 120 28.13 10.60 -3.89
C LYS A 120 28.84 9.62 -2.95
N ASP A 121 28.13 9.03 -2.01
CA ASP A 121 28.62 8.10 -1.00
C ASP A 121 28.57 6.61 -1.43
N GLY A 122 28.28 6.36 -2.71
CA GLY A 122 28.09 5.02 -3.27
C GLY A 122 26.71 4.42 -3.03
N SER A 123 25.79 5.14 -2.36
CA SER A 123 24.41 4.71 -2.17
C SER A 123 23.59 4.80 -3.46
N LEU A 124 22.47 4.06 -3.50
CA LEU A 124 21.57 4.05 -4.64
C LEU A 124 21.00 5.46 -4.89
N ARG A 125 21.37 6.07 -6.03
CA ARG A 125 20.99 7.45 -6.40
C ARG A 125 19.50 7.69 -6.56
N GLN A 126 18.71 6.64 -6.74
CA GLN A 126 17.30 6.73 -7.12
C GLN A 126 16.49 5.76 -6.28
N ASP A 127 15.24 6.13 -5.97
CA ASP A 127 14.32 5.18 -5.37
C ASP A 127 14.01 4.02 -6.31
N ARG A 128 13.63 2.89 -5.71
CA ARG A 128 13.17 1.72 -6.43
C ARG A 128 11.80 1.98 -7.05
N TYR A 129 11.42 1.12 -7.99
CA TYR A 129 10.29 1.37 -8.88
C TYR A 129 8.96 1.44 -8.14
N CYS A 130 8.77 0.68 -7.06
CA CYS A 130 7.52 0.67 -6.30
C CYS A 130 7.17 2.07 -5.74
N ILE A 131 8.17 2.92 -5.52
CA ILE A 131 8.03 4.33 -5.14
C ILE A 131 8.14 5.21 -6.38
N ARG A 132 9.24 5.09 -7.12
CA ARG A 132 9.60 6.01 -8.20
C ARG A 132 8.61 6.03 -9.35
N THR A 133 7.99 4.90 -9.65
CA THR A 133 7.03 4.75 -10.76
C THR A 133 5.58 4.66 -10.29
N ALA A 134 5.28 4.97 -9.02
CA ALA A 134 3.95 4.83 -8.44
C ALA A 134 2.89 5.62 -9.22
N ALA A 135 3.17 6.88 -9.59
CA ALA A 135 2.22 7.70 -10.35
C ALA A 135 1.87 7.09 -11.71
N GLN A 136 2.89 6.59 -12.43
CA GLN A 136 2.70 5.91 -13.72
C GLN A 136 1.95 4.59 -13.54
N TYR A 137 2.24 3.85 -12.48
CA TYR A 137 1.60 2.57 -12.21
C TYR A 137 0.12 2.72 -11.83
N ILE A 138 -0.21 3.69 -10.99
CA ILE A 138 -1.59 4.05 -10.61
C ILE A 138 -2.37 4.59 -11.81
N SER A 139 -1.74 5.39 -12.67
CA SER A 139 -2.44 6.03 -13.81
C SER A 139 -3.17 5.04 -14.71
N ARG A 140 -2.52 3.93 -15.09
CA ARG A 140 -3.14 2.87 -15.90
C ARG A 140 -4.35 2.25 -15.21
N VAL A 141 -4.27 2.07 -13.88
CA VAL A 141 -5.40 1.51 -13.12
C VAL A 141 -6.55 2.51 -13.07
N LEU A 142 -6.26 3.81 -12.91
CA LEU A 142 -7.26 4.86 -12.88
C LEU A 142 -7.98 5.00 -14.23
N GLU A 143 -7.26 4.91 -15.36
CA GLU A 143 -7.84 4.87 -16.70
C GLU A 143 -8.89 3.74 -16.83
N ASP A 144 -8.51 2.51 -16.42
CA ASP A 144 -9.38 1.34 -16.43
C ASP A 144 -10.61 1.49 -15.51
N LEU A 145 -10.42 2.07 -14.32
CA LEU A 145 -11.50 2.28 -13.34
C LEU A 145 -12.48 3.37 -13.79
N LEU A 146 -12.00 4.45 -14.42
CA LEU A 146 -12.85 5.51 -14.97
C LEU A 146 -13.73 4.96 -16.10
N LEU A 147 -13.14 4.16 -17.00
CA LEU A 147 -13.89 3.49 -18.06
C LEU A 147 -14.90 2.48 -17.49
N ALA A 148 -14.51 1.68 -16.49
CA ALA A 148 -15.43 0.76 -15.82
C ALA A 148 -16.58 1.51 -15.13
N HIS A 149 -16.29 2.62 -14.46
CA HIS A 149 -17.30 3.46 -13.82
C HIS A 149 -18.29 4.03 -14.83
N GLN A 150 -17.81 4.53 -15.98
CA GLN A 150 -18.68 5.00 -17.07
C GLN A 150 -19.58 3.87 -17.59
N GLN A 151 -19.00 2.69 -17.85
CA GLN A 151 -19.73 1.51 -18.34
C GLN A 151 -20.85 1.10 -17.39
N ILE A 152 -20.54 0.95 -16.10
CA ILE A 152 -21.51 0.58 -15.06
C ILE A 152 -22.57 1.69 -14.89
N THR A 153 -22.17 2.96 -14.93
CA THR A 153 -23.11 4.07 -14.77
C THR A 153 -24.14 4.08 -15.91
N ILE A 154 -23.71 3.85 -17.16
CA ILE A 154 -24.63 3.74 -18.30
C ILE A 154 -25.58 2.56 -18.09
N GLU A 155 -25.05 1.38 -17.75
CA GLU A 155 -25.87 0.19 -17.56
C GLU A 155 -26.90 0.35 -16.43
N CYS A 156 -26.50 0.90 -15.28
CA CYS A 156 -27.41 1.17 -14.16
C CYS A 156 -28.56 2.12 -14.51
N ASN A 157 -28.42 2.90 -15.59
CA ASN A 157 -29.43 3.83 -16.09
C ASN A 157 -30.01 3.39 -17.45
N SER A 158 -29.78 2.14 -17.87
CA SER A 158 -30.31 1.59 -19.11
C SER A 158 -31.59 0.78 -18.86
N ALA A 159 -32.51 0.79 -19.82
CA ALA A 159 -33.62 -0.16 -19.85
C ALA A 159 -33.05 -1.53 -20.29
N ILE A 160 -33.08 -2.50 -19.37
CA ILE A 160 -32.51 -3.85 -19.58
C ILE A 160 -33.59 -4.95 -19.67
N ASP A 161 -34.85 -4.54 -19.73
CA ASP A 161 -36.01 -5.38 -19.94
C ASP A 161 -36.23 -5.70 -21.43
N ASN A 162 -37.09 -6.68 -21.69
CA ASN A 162 -37.40 -7.12 -23.05
C ASN A 162 -38.81 -7.74 -23.11
N PRO A 163 -39.65 -7.37 -24.11
CA PRO A 163 -39.39 -6.36 -25.15
C PRO A 163 -39.48 -4.93 -24.63
N LEU A 164 -38.82 -3.98 -25.31
CA LEU A 164 -39.04 -2.55 -25.12
C LEU A 164 -40.29 -2.11 -25.91
N ILE A 165 -40.97 -1.08 -25.43
CA ILE A 165 -42.19 -0.53 -26.07
C ILE A 165 -41.85 0.86 -26.62
N ASP A 166 -42.12 1.06 -27.91
CA ASP A 166 -41.97 2.34 -28.62
C ASP A 166 -43.20 2.56 -29.52
N ASP A 167 -44.04 3.55 -29.21
CA ASP A 167 -45.29 3.87 -29.93
C ASP A 167 -46.13 2.61 -30.31
N ASP A 168 -46.49 1.79 -29.31
CA ASP A 168 -47.20 0.50 -29.42
C ASP A 168 -46.47 -0.62 -30.19
N SER A 169 -45.21 -0.40 -30.59
CA SER A 169 -44.34 -1.40 -31.21
C SER A 169 -43.41 -2.07 -30.19
N TYR A 170 -43.23 -3.38 -30.32
CA TYR A 170 -42.32 -4.15 -29.48
C TYR A 170 -40.96 -4.29 -30.15
N ILE A 171 -39.92 -3.71 -29.52
CA ILE A 171 -38.53 -3.80 -30.01
C ILE A 171 -37.76 -4.78 -29.13
N THR A 172 -37.23 -5.83 -29.77
CA THR A 172 -36.38 -6.82 -29.10
C THR A 172 -34.96 -6.28 -28.96
N PHE A 173 -34.46 -6.14 -27.73
CA PHE A 173 -33.10 -5.65 -27.46
C PHE A 173 -32.18 -6.77 -26.92
N LYS A 174 -30.86 -6.59 -27.14
CA LYS A 174 -29.81 -7.46 -26.61
C LYS A 174 -28.91 -6.66 -25.67
N ARG A 175 -28.90 -7.06 -24.40
CA ARG A 175 -28.09 -6.47 -23.32
C ARG A 175 -26.61 -6.40 -23.68
N ARG A 176 -25.91 -5.36 -23.20
CA ARG A 176 -24.46 -5.20 -23.35
C ARG A 176 -23.71 -5.86 -22.16
N PRO A 177 -22.50 -6.42 -22.36
CA PRO A 177 -21.74 -7.05 -21.27
C PRO A 177 -21.13 -6.05 -20.27
N ASP A 178 -21.49 -6.19 -18.98
CA ASP A 178 -20.80 -5.52 -17.85
C ASP A 178 -19.54 -6.25 -17.37
N THR A 179 -19.33 -7.49 -17.83
CA THR A 179 -18.22 -8.35 -17.41
C THR A 179 -16.87 -7.68 -17.65
N SER A 180 -16.75 -6.95 -18.76
CA SER A 180 -15.54 -6.20 -19.09
C SER A 180 -15.23 -5.08 -18.08
N ALA A 181 -16.25 -4.44 -17.49
CA ALA A 181 -16.04 -3.43 -16.45
C ALA A 181 -15.54 -4.09 -15.17
N MET A 182 -16.15 -5.21 -14.76
CA MET A 182 -15.73 -5.97 -13.58
C MET A 182 -14.33 -6.56 -13.70
N GLU A 183 -13.94 -7.02 -14.89
CA GLU A 183 -12.59 -7.52 -15.17
C GLU A 183 -11.54 -6.42 -15.08
N LYS A 184 -11.81 -5.23 -15.65
CA LYS A 184 -10.94 -4.04 -15.49
C LYS A 184 -10.73 -3.69 -14.02
N CYS A 185 -11.83 -3.60 -13.25
CA CYS A 185 -11.76 -3.35 -11.83
C CYS A 185 -10.90 -4.39 -11.10
N ARG A 186 -11.09 -5.69 -11.40
CA ARG A 186 -10.36 -6.78 -10.75
C ARG A 186 -8.88 -6.80 -11.08
N GLN A 187 -8.51 -6.55 -12.33
CA GLN A 187 -7.12 -6.41 -12.76
C GLN A 187 -6.47 -5.18 -12.14
N GLY A 188 -7.22 -4.07 -12.04
CA GLY A 188 -6.81 -2.86 -11.32
C GLY A 188 -6.51 -3.13 -9.85
N ILE A 189 -7.42 -3.82 -9.15
CA ILE A 189 -7.25 -4.24 -7.76
C ILE A 189 -5.97 -5.08 -7.58
N GLN A 190 -5.75 -6.08 -8.43
CA GLN A 190 -4.54 -6.90 -8.37
C GLN A 190 -3.26 -6.09 -8.62
N SER A 191 -3.32 -5.13 -9.54
CA SER A 191 -2.20 -4.25 -9.86
C SER A 191 -1.83 -3.39 -8.64
N ILE A 192 -2.81 -2.69 -8.05
CA ILE A 192 -2.61 -1.89 -6.84
C ILE A 192 -2.11 -2.78 -5.69
N GLY A 193 -2.68 -3.96 -5.50
CA GLY A 193 -2.20 -4.91 -4.51
C GLY A 193 -0.74 -5.28 -4.70
N ARG A 194 -0.30 -5.54 -5.94
CA ARG A 194 1.11 -5.83 -6.23
C ARG A 194 2.02 -4.65 -5.92
N MET A 195 1.61 -3.42 -6.22
CA MET A 195 2.36 -2.22 -5.85
C MET A 195 2.49 -2.10 -4.33
N ILE A 196 1.39 -2.19 -3.59
CA ILE A 196 1.35 -2.12 -2.12
C ILE A 196 2.20 -3.22 -1.49
N TYR A 197 2.12 -4.45 -1.98
CA TYR A 197 2.97 -5.55 -1.56
C TYR A 197 4.46 -5.22 -1.71
N THR A 198 4.87 -4.71 -2.88
CA THR A 198 6.27 -4.35 -3.10
C THR A 198 6.74 -3.20 -2.21
N GLN A 199 5.88 -2.20 -1.98
CA GLN A 199 6.13 -1.08 -1.07
C GLN A 199 6.29 -1.56 0.38
N CYS A 200 5.40 -2.44 0.83
CA CYS A 200 5.42 -3.01 2.18
C CYS A 200 6.70 -3.85 2.42
N ARG A 201 7.13 -4.66 1.43
CA ARG A 201 8.41 -5.38 1.55
C ARG A 201 9.62 -4.46 1.58
N GLU A 202 9.57 -3.33 0.86
CA GLU A 202 10.67 -2.38 0.80
C GLU A 202 10.96 -1.74 2.15
N ILE A 203 9.92 -1.40 2.93
CA ILE A 203 10.05 -0.86 4.30
C ILE A 203 10.46 -1.93 5.32
N MET A 204 10.06 -3.19 5.15
CA MET A 204 10.40 -4.28 6.09
C MET A 204 11.80 -4.87 5.89
N ASN A 205 12.42 -4.64 4.73
CA ASN A 205 13.72 -5.21 4.38
C ASN A 205 14.86 -4.21 4.69
N PRO A 206 15.77 -4.53 5.64
CA PRO A 206 16.83 -3.61 6.08
C PRO A 206 17.81 -3.21 4.96
N THR A 207 17.92 -4.03 3.91
CA THR A 207 18.79 -3.73 2.75
C THR A 207 18.18 -2.69 1.80
N THR A 208 16.89 -2.39 1.94
CA THR A 208 16.15 -1.50 1.05
C THR A 208 15.43 -0.37 1.78
N SER A 209 15.26 -0.51 3.09
CA SER A 209 14.47 0.39 3.92
C SER A 209 15.24 1.61 4.41
N TRP A 210 16.54 1.71 4.11
CA TRP A 210 17.41 2.83 4.48
C TRP A 210 17.54 3.05 5.98
N GLY A 211 17.92 2.01 6.73
CA GLY A 211 18.17 2.13 8.17
C GLY A 211 16.96 1.82 9.07
N LEU A 212 15.85 1.32 8.51
CA LEU A 212 14.83 0.68 9.35
C LEU A 212 15.29 -0.73 9.76
N PRO A 213 15.02 -1.14 11.01
CA PRO A 213 15.36 -2.48 11.51
C PRO A 213 14.61 -3.60 10.76
N PRO A 214 15.16 -4.83 10.76
CA PRO A 214 14.58 -5.95 10.05
C PRO A 214 13.16 -6.23 10.53
N ASN A 215 12.22 -6.39 9.60
CA ASN A 215 10.81 -6.60 9.92
C ASN A 215 10.27 -5.57 10.93
N LEU A 216 10.76 -4.32 10.87
CA LEU A 216 10.29 -3.20 11.67
C LEU A 216 10.28 -3.50 13.19
N VAL A 217 11.23 -4.31 13.65
CA VAL A 217 11.37 -4.67 15.07
C VAL A 217 11.88 -3.47 15.87
N VAL A 218 11.27 -3.20 17.03
CA VAL A 218 11.71 -2.14 17.96
C VAL A 218 12.80 -2.63 18.90
N GLU A 219 12.70 -3.90 19.31
CA GLU A 219 13.60 -4.54 20.27
C GLU A 219 14.75 -5.31 19.58
N GLU A 220 15.44 -6.16 20.34
CA GLU A 220 16.54 -6.99 19.86
C GLU A 220 16.12 -7.87 18.67
N PRO A 221 16.73 -7.69 17.48
CA PRO A 221 16.41 -8.46 16.29
C PRO A 221 16.57 -9.98 16.44
N SER A 222 17.44 -10.44 17.34
CA SER A 222 17.62 -11.88 17.60
C SER A 222 16.45 -12.50 18.36
N LYS A 223 15.68 -11.70 19.11
CA LYS A 223 14.62 -12.17 20.01
C LYS A 223 13.22 -11.93 19.46
N PHE A 224 13.04 -10.87 18.64
CA PHE A 224 11.73 -10.43 18.20
C PHE A 224 11.65 -10.29 16.67
N ALA A 225 10.48 -10.61 16.11
CA ALA A 225 10.25 -10.59 14.67
C ALA A 225 8.79 -10.24 14.32
N ILE A 226 8.27 -9.15 14.89
CA ILE A 226 6.83 -8.81 14.90
C ILE A 226 6.21 -8.78 13.50
N PHE A 227 6.83 -8.11 12.52
CA PHE A 227 6.28 -8.04 11.15
C PHE A 227 6.74 -9.19 10.23
N LYS A 228 7.43 -10.22 10.74
CA LYS A 228 7.77 -11.38 9.91
C LYS A 228 6.51 -12.14 9.48
N ALA A 229 5.54 -12.29 10.39
CA ALA A 229 4.23 -12.86 10.05
C ALA A 229 3.48 -11.98 9.05
N THR A 230 3.58 -10.66 9.19
CA THR A 230 2.99 -9.70 8.24
C THR A 230 3.60 -9.86 6.84
N ASP A 231 4.92 -10.02 6.69
CA ASP A 231 5.58 -10.27 5.38
C ASP A 231 5.03 -11.54 4.70
N ILE A 232 4.82 -12.61 5.47
CA ILE A 232 4.20 -13.85 4.98
C ILE A 232 2.73 -13.63 4.59
N HIS A 233 1.97 -12.92 5.43
CA HIS A 233 0.55 -12.65 5.20
C HIS A 233 0.31 -11.83 3.93
N ILE A 234 1.06 -10.74 3.73
CA ILE A 234 0.92 -9.92 2.52
C ILE A 234 1.32 -10.67 1.25
N ALA A 235 2.26 -11.63 1.35
CA ALA A 235 2.63 -12.49 0.23
C ALA A 235 1.48 -13.44 -0.14
N ALA A 236 0.81 -14.03 0.86
CA ALA A 236 -0.37 -14.87 0.66
C ALA A 236 -1.53 -14.09 0.02
N LEU A 237 -1.87 -12.91 0.55
CA LEU A 237 -2.91 -12.04 -0.01
C LEU A 237 -2.60 -11.63 -1.45
N THR A 238 -1.34 -11.30 -1.74
CA THR A 238 -0.92 -10.92 -3.10
C THR A 238 -1.01 -12.08 -4.08
N ALA A 239 -0.68 -13.30 -3.64
CA ALA A 239 -0.86 -14.51 -4.44
C ALA A 239 -2.34 -14.77 -4.73
N GLU A 240 -3.21 -14.60 -3.74
CA GLU A 240 -4.66 -14.74 -3.91
C GLU A 240 -5.23 -13.68 -4.87
N LEU A 241 -4.81 -12.42 -4.76
CA LEU A 241 -5.14 -11.37 -5.75
C LEU A 241 -4.70 -11.76 -7.16
N GLY A 242 -3.52 -12.36 -7.29
CA GLY A 242 -3.01 -12.88 -8.57
C GLY A 242 -3.93 -13.93 -9.18
N PHE A 243 -4.42 -14.87 -8.36
CA PHE A 243 -5.40 -15.88 -8.80
C PHE A 243 -6.74 -15.24 -9.18
N LEU A 244 -7.28 -14.36 -8.34
CA LEU A 244 -8.57 -13.71 -8.56
C LEU A 244 -8.59 -12.82 -9.82
N ALA A 245 -7.44 -12.29 -10.25
CA ALA A 245 -7.32 -11.50 -11.47
C ALA A 245 -7.59 -12.30 -12.77
N GLY A 246 -7.72 -13.63 -12.69
CA GLY A 246 -8.12 -14.46 -13.81
C GLY A 246 -9.42 -13.98 -14.47
N PRO A 247 -9.54 -14.06 -15.81
CA PRO A 247 -10.76 -13.68 -16.51
C PRO A 247 -11.90 -14.64 -16.20
N VAL A 248 -13.13 -14.16 -16.25
CA VAL A 248 -14.34 -14.98 -16.11
C VAL A 248 -14.95 -15.13 -17.50
N ASN A 249 -14.23 -15.84 -18.36
CA ASN A 249 -14.57 -16.03 -19.78
C ASN A 249 -14.82 -17.51 -20.14
N HIS A 250 -15.20 -18.31 -19.14
CA HIS A 250 -15.52 -19.73 -19.32
C HIS A 250 -16.99 -19.92 -19.72
N LEU A 251 -17.34 -19.42 -20.92
CA LEU A 251 -18.71 -19.44 -21.41
C LEU A 251 -19.14 -20.84 -21.88
N TYR A 252 -20.40 -21.17 -21.61
CA TYR A 252 -21.06 -22.36 -22.14
C TYR A 252 -22.44 -21.99 -22.67
N GLY A 253 -22.87 -22.65 -23.74
CA GLY A 253 -24.24 -22.50 -24.23
C GLY A 253 -25.25 -23.01 -23.21
N ALA A 254 -26.29 -22.22 -22.96
CA ALA A 254 -27.33 -22.53 -21.99
C ALA A 254 -28.71 -22.50 -22.64
N GLU A 255 -29.71 -22.97 -21.89
CA GLU A 255 -31.13 -22.94 -22.27
C GLU A 255 -31.37 -23.51 -23.68
N MET A 256 -31.01 -24.79 -23.84
CA MET A 256 -31.16 -25.55 -25.08
C MET A 256 -30.52 -24.88 -26.31
N GLY A 257 -29.50 -24.03 -26.11
CA GLY A 257 -28.77 -23.36 -27.17
C GLY A 257 -29.30 -21.96 -27.51
N ASN A 258 -30.44 -21.54 -26.96
CA ASN A 258 -30.96 -20.20 -27.15
C ASN A 258 -30.04 -19.13 -26.51
N GLN A 259 -29.40 -19.46 -25.38
CA GLN A 259 -28.37 -18.64 -24.73
C GLN A 259 -26.97 -19.17 -25.06
N SER A 260 -26.67 -19.29 -26.35
CA SER A 260 -25.36 -19.74 -26.87
C SER A 260 -24.22 -18.77 -26.53
N LEU A 261 -24.54 -17.49 -26.32
CA LEU A 261 -23.67 -16.47 -25.75
C LEU A 261 -24.30 -15.92 -24.47
N ASN A 262 -23.46 -15.59 -23.49
CA ASN A 262 -23.86 -15.01 -22.21
C ASN A 262 -22.69 -14.16 -21.67
N PHE A 263 -22.84 -13.55 -20.50
CA PHE A 263 -21.87 -12.56 -20.03
C PHE A 263 -21.20 -12.95 -18.72
N LEU A 264 -21.84 -13.76 -17.86
CA LEU A 264 -21.30 -14.12 -16.53
C LEU A 264 -21.02 -12.91 -15.64
N ALA A 265 -21.70 -11.79 -15.87
CA ALA A 265 -21.44 -10.50 -15.21
C ALA A 265 -21.56 -10.60 -13.68
N LEU A 266 -22.58 -11.29 -13.16
CA LEU A 266 -22.74 -11.49 -11.71
C LEU A 266 -21.61 -12.34 -11.11
N ILE A 267 -21.11 -13.34 -11.85
CA ILE A 267 -19.98 -14.16 -11.41
C ILE A 267 -18.70 -13.32 -11.36
N SER A 268 -18.43 -12.53 -12.41
CA SER A 268 -17.29 -11.61 -12.45
C SER A 268 -17.35 -10.59 -11.31
N THR A 269 -18.54 -10.02 -11.05
CA THR A 269 -18.78 -9.07 -9.95
C THR A 269 -18.44 -9.68 -8.59
N ARG A 270 -18.84 -10.93 -8.33
CA ARG A 270 -18.55 -11.61 -7.07
C ARG A 270 -17.06 -11.79 -6.85
N TYR A 271 -16.31 -12.21 -7.86
CA TYR A 271 -14.85 -12.34 -7.75
C TYR A 271 -14.16 -10.98 -7.61
N THR A 272 -14.68 -9.94 -8.26
CA THR A 272 -14.19 -8.56 -8.08
C THR A 272 -14.44 -8.06 -6.65
N SER A 273 -15.60 -8.38 -6.06
CA SER A 273 -15.91 -8.08 -4.65
C SER A 273 -14.98 -8.83 -3.67
N THR A 274 -14.72 -10.11 -3.91
CA THR A 274 -13.73 -10.86 -3.12
C THR A 274 -12.34 -10.24 -3.24
N ALA A 275 -11.90 -9.91 -4.46
CA ALA A 275 -10.60 -9.26 -4.68
C ALA A 275 -10.49 -7.91 -3.95
N ALA A 276 -11.57 -7.12 -3.93
CA ALA A 276 -11.61 -5.86 -3.18
C ALA A 276 -11.40 -6.08 -1.67
N ARG A 277 -12.00 -7.13 -1.09
CA ARG A 277 -11.79 -7.49 0.32
C ARG A 277 -10.36 -7.91 0.63
N VAL A 278 -9.77 -8.76 -0.22
CA VAL A 278 -8.37 -9.20 -0.09
C VAL A 278 -7.43 -8.00 -0.20
N LEU A 279 -7.70 -7.06 -1.11
CA LEU A 279 -6.95 -5.81 -1.21
C LEU A 279 -7.09 -4.95 0.05
N THR A 280 -8.29 -4.85 0.64
CA THR A 280 -8.49 -4.14 1.90
C THR A 280 -7.63 -4.72 3.04
N GLU A 281 -7.54 -6.04 3.15
CA GLU A 281 -6.67 -6.70 4.14
C GLU A 281 -5.19 -6.36 3.89
N LEU A 282 -4.75 -6.37 2.62
CA LEU A 282 -3.39 -6.02 2.23
C LEU A 282 -3.07 -4.55 2.52
N VAL A 283 -4.00 -3.63 2.22
CA VAL A 283 -3.90 -2.20 2.54
C VAL A 283 -3.81 -2.00 4.04
N ALA A 284 -4.64 -2.67 4.83
CA ALA A 284 -4.63 -2.56 6.29
C ALA A 284 -3.29 -3.01 6.89
N ALA A 285 -2.77 -4.15 6.44
CA ALA A 285 -1.45 -4.64 6.85
C ALA A 285 -0.33 -3.64 6.49
N HIS A 286 -0.43 -3.02 5.31
CA HIS A 286 0.55 -2.02 4.87
C HIS A 286 0.47 -0.71 5.68
N ILE A 287 -0.73 -0.20 5.97
CA ILE A 287 -0.91 0.98 6.83
C ILE A 287 -0.30 0.74 8.22
N LEU A 288 -0.54 -0.44 8.80
CA LEU A 288 0.05 -0.80 10.10
C LEU A 288 1.59 -0.80 10.04
N ALA A 289 2.17 -1.38 8.98
CA ALA A 289 3.62 -1.38 8.77
C ALA A 289 4.18 0.04 8.57
N LEU A 290 3.42 0.93 7.93
CA LEU A 290 3.80 2.33 7.74
C LEU A 290 3.81 3.11 9.04
N CYS A 291 2.79 2.96 9.90
CA CYS A 291 2.77 3.59 11.21
C CYS A 291 3.99 3.17 12.04
N GLN A 292 4.26 1.86 12.10
CA GLN A 292 5.43 1.31 12.77
C GLN A 292 6.75 1.89 12.21
N ALA A 293 6.87 1.95 10.88
CA ALA A 293 8.05 2.51 10.23
C ALA A 293 8.25 3.98 10.57
N PHE A 294 7.17 4.77 10.64
CA PHE A 294 7.24 6.17 11.04
C PHE A 294 7.64 6.36 12.50
N ASP A 295 7.11 5.55 13.41
CA ASP A 295 7.51 5.59 14.81
C ASP A 295 9.00 5.26 14.96
N LEU A 296 9.49 4.25 14.23
CA LEU A 296 10.92 3.91 14.18
C LEU A 296 11.78 5.07 13.64
N ARG A 297 11.31 5.77 12.61
CA ARG A 297 12.00 6.97 12.10
C ARG A 297 12.01 8.11 13.10
N ALA A 298 10.88 8.37 13.74
CA ALA A 298 10.78 9.40 14.77
C ALA A 298 11.73 9.08 15.93
N MET A 299 11.76 7.83 16.40
CA MET A 299 12.69 7.38 17.43
C MET A 299 14.15 7.53 17.00
N GLN A 300 14.49 7.18 15.75
CA GLN A 300 15.84 7.36 15.22
C GLN A 300 16.26 8.84 15.20
N LEU A 301 15.39 9.74 14.74
CA LEU A 301 15.66 11.17 14.69
C LEU A 301 15.81 11.77 16.09
N LEU A 302 14.89 11.45 17.01
CA LEU A 302 14.95 11.90 18.41
C LEU A 302 16.21 11.38 19.13
N PHE A 303 16.61 10.13 18.84
CA PHE A 303 17.85 9.57 19.37
C PHE A 303 19.06 10.36 18.88
N LEU A 304 19.17 10.60 17.57
CA LEU A 304 20.27 11.38 17.00
C LEU A 304 20.31 12.81 17.54
N ASP A 305 19.16 13.48 17.62
CA ASP A 305 19.06 14.84 18.16
C ASP A 305 19.49 14.91 19.63
N SER A 306 19.13 13.90 20.44
CA SER A 306 19.48 13.87 21.87
C SER A 306 20.98 13.65 22.14
N ILE A 307 21.68 12.92 21.27
CA ILE A 307 23.11 12.64 21.44
C ILE A 307 24.02 13.62 20.68
N ALA A 308 23.50 14.39 19.72
CA ALA A 308 24.30 15.23 18.82
C ALA A 308 25.23 16.21 19.56
N ALA A 309 24.70 16.96 20.52
CA ALA A 309 25.48 17.94 21.27
C ALA A 309 26.57 17.28 22.12
N GLN A 310 26.24 16.19 22.80
CA GLN A 310 27.19 15.45 23.63
C GLN A 310 28.30 14.80 22.79
N PHE A 311 27.94 14.24 21.64
CA PHE A 311 28.89 13.68 20.69
C PHE A 311 29.88 14.75 20.19
N GLN A 312 29.40 15.94 19.83
CA GLN A 312 30.28 17.04 19.41
C GLN A 312 31.23 17.48 20.52
N ILE A 313 30.75 17.60 21.77
CA ILE A 313 31.58 17.96 22.92
C ILE A 313 32.67 16.89 23.15
N LEU A 314 32.29 15.61 23.08
CA LEU A 314 33.20 14.51 23.25
C LEU A 314 34.32 14.51 22.20
N VAL A 315 33.96 14.66 20.92
CA VAL A 315 34.94 14.69 19.82
C VAL A 315 35.85 15.91 19.94
N ARG A 316 35.34 17.09 20.30
CA ARG A 316 36.17 18.28 20.51
C ARG A 316 37.16 18.12 21.65
N THR A 317 36.75 17.47 22.74
CA THR A 317 37.65 17.16 23.87
C THR A 317 38.78 16.24 23.42
N LEU A 318 38.47 15.25 22.59
CA LEU A 318 39.46 14.39 21.96
C LEU A 318 40.38 15.15 20.99
N GLU A 319 39.85 16.06 20.18
CA GLU A 319 40.66 16.88 19.26
C GLU A 319 41.71 17.71 20.03
N THR A 320 41.33 18.27 21.19
CA THR A 320 42.26 19.03 22.05
C THR A 320 43.34 18.16 22.69
N ASP A 321 43.01 16.94 23.09
CA ASP A 321 43.97 16.02 23.73
C ASP A 321 44.98 15.43 22.73
N ILE A 322 44.59 15.33 21.44
CA ILE A 322 45.30 14.54 20.42
C ILE A 322 46.04 15.42 19.38
N ASN A 323 45.85 16.74 19.42
CA ASN A 323 46.47 17.71 18.48
C ASN A 323 46.21 17.35 17.01
N ILE A 324 44.97 16.98 16.70
CA ILE A 324 44.50 16.62 15.35
C ILE A 324 44.37 17.89 14.50
N GLN A 325 45.14 18.01 13.41
CA GLN A 325 44.98 19.09 12.44
C GLN A 325 44.05 18.65 11.30
N SER A 326 42.89 19.30 11.20
CA SER A 326 41.93 19.09 10.11
C SER A 326 42.52 19.49 8.76
N LYS A 327 42.39 18.64 7.73
CA LYS A 327 42.80 18.97 6.37
C LYS A 327 41.72 19.66 5.53
N GLU A 328 40.42 19.55 5.85
CA GLU A 328 39.33 20.25 5.13
C GLU A 328 38.00 20.40 5.93
N LYS A 329 37.62 19.41 6.75
CA LYS A 329 36.42 19.44 7.62
C LYS A 329 36.78 19.08 9.07
N PRO A 330 36.06 19.61 10.07
CA PRO A 330 36.32 19.25 11.46
C PRO A 330 36.02 17.74 11.68
N PRO A 331 36.92 16.99 12.37
CA PRO A 331 36.72 15.57 12.66
C PRO A 331 35.34 15.27 13.28
N SER A 332 34.83 16.14 14.14
CA SER A 332 33.45 16.04 14.68
C SER A 332 32.35 15.90 13.62
N GLU A 333 32.41 16.60 12.49
CA GLU A 333 31.43 16.44 11.40
C GLU A 333 31.61 15.12 10.65
N VAL A 334 32.85 14.72 10.38
CA VAL A 334 33.16 13.49 9.65
C VAL A 334 32.74 12.26 10.46
N LEU A 335 33.05 12.26 11.76
CA LEU A 335 32.66 11.18 12.67
C LEU A 335 31.15 11.13 12.92
N TRP A 336 30.48 12.28 12.94
CA TRP A 336 29.02 12.31 13.05
C TRP A 336 28.33 11.62 11.87
N VAL A 337 28.75 11.94 10.64
CA VAL A 337 28.26 11.27 9.42
C VAL A 337 28.60 9.78 9.43
N SER A 338 29.80 9.42 9.89
CA SER A 338 30.22 8.02 10.03
C SER A 338 29.38 7.24 11.05
N LEU A 339 29.02 7.88 12.17
CA LEU A 339 28.13 7.31 13.20
C LEU A 339 26.76 7.02 12.61
N GLN A 340 26.14 8.00 11.95
CA GLN A 340 24.82 7.86 11.31
C GLN A 340 24.82 6.73 10.29
N LYS A 341 25.83 6.67 9.41
CA LYS A 341 25.98 5.59 8.42
C LYS A 341 26.15 4.23 9.07
N SER A 342 26.95 4.14 10.14
CA SER A 342 27.17 2.88 10.86
C SER A 342 25.91 2.43 11.59
N LEU A 343 25.11 3.35 12.13
CA LEU A 343 23.80 3.05 12.71
C LEU A 343 22.87 2.41 11.67
N ASP A 344 22.77 2.98 10.47
CA ASP A 344 21.92 2.45 9.39
C ASP A 344 22.38 1.09 8.86
N GLN A 345 23.69 0.84 8.82
CA GLN A 345 24.25 -0.41 8.30
C GLN A 345 24.18 -1.58 9.28
N THR A 346 24.01 -1.31 10.57
CA THR A 346 24.07 -2.32 11.64
C THR A 346 22.71 -2.62 12.27
N VAL A 347 21.60 -2.19 11.64
CA VAL A 347 20.24 -2.33 12.14
C VAL A 347 19.77 -3.78 12.37
N THR A 348 20.51 -4.76 11.84
CA THR A 348 20.23 -6.20 12.02
C THR A 348 20.94 -6.81 13.22
N MET A 349 21.78 -6.06 13.93
CA MET A 349 22.55 -6.52 15.09
C MET A 349 21.81 -6.19 16.38
N ASP A 350 21.96 -7.05 17.38
CA ASP A 350 21.53 -6.77 18.75
C ASP A 350 22.35 -5.63 19.36
N SER A 351 21.74 -4.87 20.27
CA SER A 351 22.26 -3.58 20.76
C SER A 351 23.71 -3.65 21.28
N GLU A 352 24.04 -4.65 22.10
CA GLU A 352 25.38 -4.82 22.69
C GLU A 352 26.47 -4.97 21.61
N GLU A 353 26.28 -5.87 20.66
CA GLU A 353 27.22 -6.11 19.56
C GLU A 353 27.19 -4.98 18.53
N ARG A 354 26.01 -4.41 18.28
CA ARG A 354 25.79 -3.32 17.33
C ARG A 354 26.64 -2.11 17.67
N PHE A 355 26.55 -1.67 18.92
CA PHE A 355 27.25 -0.48 19.38
C PHE A 355 28.77 -0.70 19.49
N MET A 356 29.19 -1.92 19.79
CA MET A 356 30.59 -2.33 19.66
C MET A 356 31.12 -2.20 18.24
N GLN A 357 30.35 -2.68 17.27
CA GLN A 357 30.72 -2.62 15.86
C GLN A 357 30.77 -1.18 15.34
N ILE A 358 29.80 -0.34 15.75
CA ILE A 358 29.77 1.09 15.44
C ILE A 358 31.00 1.79 16.02
N ALA A 359 31.37 1.49 17.27
CA ALA A 359 32.56 2.05 17.88
C ALA A 359 33.83 1.71 17.08
N ASN A 360 33.96 0.45 16.67
CA ASN A 360 35.10 -0.02 15.89
C ASN A 360 35.16 0.58 14.48
N SER A 361 34.01 0.81 13.82
CA SER A 361 33.97 1.37 12.46
C SER A 361 34.47 2.82 12.40
N MET A 362 34.36 3.56 13.51
CA MET A 362 34.84 4.95 13.61
C MET A 362 36.36 5.09 13.75
N ARG A 363 37.13 4.00 13.88
CA ARG A 363 38.60 4.05 13.99
C ARG A 363 39.28 4.49 12.69
N LEU A 364 38.83 4.00 11.54
CA LEU A 364 39.43 4.25 10.22
C LEU A 364 39.30 5.72 9.78
N PRO A 365 38.11 6.34 9.82
CA PRO A 365 37.97 7.77 9.50
C PRO A 365 38.82 8.68 10.39
N ASN A 366 39.06 8.28 11.64
CA ASN A 366 39.96 8.98 12.55
C ASN A 366 41.42 8.90 12.11
N LEU A 367 41.90 7.73 11.64
CA LEU A 367 43.27 7.54 11.16
C LEU A 367 43.64 8.49 10.01
N ASP A 368 42.69 8.85 9.15
CA ASP A 368 42.92 9.79 8.05
C ASP A 368 43.15 11.24 8.52
N HIS A 369 42.74 11.58 9.75
CA HIS A 369 42.82 12.94 10.31
C HIS A 369 43.96 13.09 11.32
N VAL A 370 44.52 11.97 11.79
CA VAL A 370 45.53 11.96 12.82
C VAL A 370 46.93 11.94 12.16
N ASN A 371 47.82 12.86 12.56
CA ASN A 371 49.20 12.88 12.05
C ASN A 371 49.95 11.62 12.50
N SER A 372 50.88 11.11 11.68
CA SER A 372 51.65 9.86 11.93
C SER A 372 52.45 9.80 13.24
N ALA A 373 52.41 10.85 14.06
CA ALA A 373 53.09 10.99 15.35
C ALA A 373 52.22 10.62 16.58
N THR A 374 50.94 10.27 16.43
CA THR A 374 50.10 9.86 17.57
C THR A 374 50.40 8.45 18.06
N GLY A 375 50.76 8.34 19.34
CA GLY A 375 51.11 7.07 19.96
C GLY A 375 49.91 6.16 20.30
N PRO A 376 50.17 4.87 20.64
CA PRO A 376 49.14 3.86 20.96
C PRO A 376 48.17 4.22 22.10
N ARG A 377 48.59 5.07 23.05
CA ARG A 377 47.83 5.43 24.25
C ARG A 377 46.57 6.24 23.92
N THR A 378 46.72 7.14 22.97
CA THR A 378 45.68 7.98 22.39
C THR A 378 44.54 7.18 21.76
N TRP A 379 44.85 6.04 21.16
CA TRP A 379 43.88 5.15 20.53
C TRP A 379 42.99 4.42 21.53
N VAL A 380 43.57 4.00 22.66
CA VAL A 380 42.83 3.36 23.77
C VAL A 380 41.89 4.35 24.45
N GLU A 381 42.29 5.62 24.54
CA GLU A 381 41.44 6.69 25.09
C GLU A 381 40.28 7.03 24.15
N MET A 382 40.50 7.11 22.84
CA MET A 382 39.44 7.27 21.83
C MET A 382 38.44 6.11 21.84
N ASP A 383 38.92 4.87 21.87
CA ASP A 383 38.04 3.68 21.93
C ASP A 383 37.17 3.69 23.17
N ASN A 384 37.74 4.00 24.34
CA ASN A 384 37.00 4.08 25.60
C ASN A 384 35.99 5.24 25.61
N LEU A 385 36.29 6.36 24.94
CA LEU A 385 35.42 7.52 24.89
C LEU A 385 34.28 7.33 23.89
N ILE A 386 34.55 6.76 22.71
CA ILE A 386 33.52 6.31 21.77
C ILE A 386 32.60 5.29 22.46
N TRP A 387 33.17 4.32 23.18
CA TRP A 387 32.40 3.39 24.02
C TRP A 387 31.51 4.11 25.03
N LYS A 388 32.04 5.13 25.72
CA LYS A 388 31.28 5.92 26.69
C LYS A 388 30.16 6.73 26.03
N ALA A 389 30.40 7.36 24.88
CA ALA A 389 29.39 8.09 24.11
C ALA A 389 28.23 7.20 23.67
N VAL A 390 28.57 5.97 23.31
CA VAL A 390 27.64 5.03 22.73
C VAL A 390 26.87 4.24 23.80
N ARG A 391 27.50 3.95 24.95
CA ARG A 391 26.91 3.17 26.05
C ARG A 391 26.11 4.01 27.05
N PHE A 392 26.39 5.31 27.19
CA PHE A 392 25.75 6.15 28.20
C PHE A 392 24.94 7.29 27.58
N ASN A 393 23.74 6.93 27.10
CA ASN A 393 22.52 7.75 27.21
C ASN A 393 21.23 6.92 26.91
N ILE A 394 21.24 5.63 27.27
CA ILE A 394 20.06 4.78 27.42
C ILE A 394 20.04 4.27 28.85
#